data_AF-A0A0W8FQF0-F1
#
_entry.id   AF-A0A0W8FQF0-F1
#
_cell.length_a   1.000
_cell.length_b   1.000
_cell.length_c   1.000
_cell.angle_alpha   90.00
_cell.angle_beta   90.00
_cell.angle_gamma   90.00
#
_symmetry.space_group_name_H-M   'P 1'
#
loop_
_entity.id
_entity.type
_entity.pdbx_description
1 polymer ?
#
loop_
_entity_poly.entity_id
_entity_poly.type
_entity_poly.pdbx_seq_one_letter_code
_entity_poly.pdbx_strand_id
1 'polypeptide(L)' 'MEKLHLTSQEEDELLLILERYLPDLKSEIAKTDSKEFRKQLKDREAFMVDLIARLKR' A
#
# COMPACT_ATOMS: atom_id res chain seq x y z
N MET A 1 -2.52 10.43 19.76
CA MET A 1 -1.86 10.16 18.48
C MET A 1 -2.00 11.41 17.64
N GLU A 2 -0.90 12.07 17.33
CA GLU A 2 -0.89 13.24 16.44
C GLU A 2 -1.34 12.82 15.04
N LYS A 3 -2.12 13.68 14.38
CA LYS A 3 -2.49 13.47 12.99
C LYS A 3 -1.26 13.79 12.15
N LEU A 4 -0.83 12.84 11.32
CA LEU A 4 0.17 13.11 10.31
C LEU A 4 -0.45 14.10 9.31
N HIS A 5 0.10 15.31 9.22
CA HIS A 5 -0.29 16.31 8.23
C HIS A 5 0.74 16.26 7.11
N LEU A 6 0.32 15.81 5.93
CA LEU A 6 1.14 15.83 4.74
C LEU A 6 0.86 17.14 3.98
N THR A 7 1.92 17.72 3.44
CA THR A 7 1.83 18.72 2.37
C THR A 7 1.42 18.02 1.06
N SER A 8 0.90 18.77 0.10
CA SER A 8 0.52 18.20 -1.21
C SER A 8 1.68 17.48 -1.91
N GLN A 9 2.90 18.02 -1.77
CA GLN A 9 4.10 17.36 -2.32
C GLN A 9 4.37 16.01 -1.64
N GLU A 10 4.21 15.92 -0.32
CA GLU A 10 4.40 14.66 0.41
C GLU A 10 3.29 13.65 0.09
N GLU A 11 2.05 14.11 -0.15
CA GLU A 11 0.95 13.27 -0.62
C GLU A 11 1.25 12.67 -2.01
N ASP A 12 1.74 13.50 -2.94
CA ASP A 12 2.11 13.08 -4.30
C ASP A 12 3.27 12.06 -4.29
N GLU A 13 4.32 12.32 -3.51
CA GLU A 13 5.45 11.39 -3.37
C GLU A 13 5.05 10.08 -2.69
N LEU A 14 4.22 10.15 -1.65
CA LEU A 14 3.69 8.96 -0.99
C LEU A 14 2.82 8.15 -1.95
N LEU A 15 1.97 8.81 -2.73
CA LEU A 15 1.14 8.16 -3.73
C LEU A 15 2.02 7.45 -4.78
N LEU A 16 3.05 8.13 -5.30
CA LEU A 16 4.00 7.56 -6.26
C LEU A 16 4.69 6.30 -5.70
N ILE A 17 5.15 6.34 -4.44
CA ILE A 17 5.79 5.20 -3.79
C ILE A 17 4.82 4.02 -3.66
N LEU A 18 3.59 4.28 -3.21
CA LEU A 18 2.57 3.25 -3.01
C LEU A 18 2.16 2.60 -4.34
N GLU A 19 1.96 3.39 -5.39
CA GLU A 19 1.60 2.90 -6.71
C GLU A 19 2.73 2.07 -7.35
N ARG A 20 3.99 2.46 -7.13
CA ARG A 20 5.15 1.69 -7.61
C ARG A 20 5.33 0.37 -6.86
N TYR A 21 5.03 0.32 -5.56
CA TYR A 21 5.21 -0.89 -4.76
C TYR A 21 4.06 -1.89 -4.91
N LEU A 22 2.83 -1.43 -5.20
CA LEU A 22 1.65 -2.30 -5.28
C LEU A 22 1.78 -3.48 -6.28
N PRO A 23 2.34 -3.31 -7.50
CA PRO A 23 2.59 -4.42 -8.41
C PRO A 23 3.56 -5.48 -7.85
N ASP A 24 4.62 -5.04 -7.17
CA ASP A 24 5.61 -5.93 -6.57
C ASP A 24 4.97 -6.77 -5.45
N LEU A 25 4.16 -6.15 -4.60
CA LEU A 25 3.39 -6.83 -3.57
C LEU A 25 2.42 -7.87 -4.17
N LYS A 26 1.73 -7.53 -5.26
CA LYS A 26 0.86 -8.47 -5.98
C LYS A 26 1.63 -9.67 -6.54
N SER A 27 2.82 -9.43 -7.09
CA SER A 27 3.72 -10.49 -7.54
C SER A 27 4.19 -11.37 -6.37
N GLU A 28 4.53 -10.79 -5.22
CA GLU A 28 4.93 -11.53 -4.02
C GLU A 28 3.79 -12.42 -3.48
N ILE A 29 2.57 -11.89 -3.43
CA ILE A 29 1.35 -12.65 -3.07
C ILE A 29 1.18 -13.87 -3.98
N ALA A 30 1.33 -13.67 -5.29
CA ALA A 30 1.15 -14.74 -6.28
C ALA A 30 2.21 -15.85 -6.14
N LYS A 31 3.43 -15.51 -5.70
CA LYS A 31 4.54 -16.44 -5.50
C LYS A 31 4.61 -17.06 -4.11
N THR A 32 3.77 -16.62 -3.18
CA THR A 32 3.80 -17.09 -1.78
C THR A 32 2.92 -18.30 -1.60
N ASP A 33 3.48 -19.44 -1.17
CA ASP A 33 2.71 -20.68 -0.91
C ASP A 33 2.16 -20.77 0.52
N SER A 34 2.85 -20.16 1.49
CA SER A 34 2.40 -20.14 2.89
C SER A 34 1.09 -19.37 3.02
N LYS A 35 0.02 -20.04 3.44
CA LYS A 35 -1.32 -19.42 3.61
C LYS A 35 -1.29 -18.28 4.63
N GLU A 36 -0.59 -18.46 5.74
CA GLU A 36 -0.50 -17.46 6.80
C GLU A 36 0.26 -16.21 6.32
N PHE A 37 1.40 -16.40 5.66
CA PHE A 37 2.16 -15.27 5.12
C PHE A 37 1.41 -14.57 3.98
N ARG A 38 0.76 -15.34 3.09
CA ARG A 38 -0.08 -14.78 2.02
C ARG A 38 -1.22 -13.92 2.58
N LYS A 39 -1.81 -14.31 3.72
CA LYS A 39 -2.84 -13.50 4.40
C LYS A 39 -2.27 -12.15 4.84
N GLN A 40 -1.10 -12.14 5.47
CA GLN A 40 -0.44 -10.89 5.88
C GLN A 40 -0.14 -9.97 4.68
N LEU A 41 0.32 -10.53 3.56
CA LEU A 41 0.53 -9.78 2.33
C LEU A 41 -0.78 -9.21 1.76
N LYS A 42 -1.87 -9.96 1.83
CA LYS A 42 -3.21 -9.50 1.42
C LYS A 42 -3.76 -8.39 2.31
N ASP A 43 -3.54 -8.47 3.62
CA ASP A 43 -3.93 -7.41 4.55
C ASP A 43 -3.15 -6.12 4.23
N ARG A 44 -1.86 -6.25 3.89
CA ARG A 44 -1.03 -5.13 3.43
C ARG A 44 -1.50 -4.55 2.09
N GLU A 45 -1.88 -5.40 1.14
CA GLU A 45 -2.45 -4.97 -0.15
C GLU A 45 -3.73 -4.16 0.07
N ALA A 46 -4.66 -4.66 0.91
CA ALA A 46 -5.90 -3.97 1.21
C ALA A 46 -5.66 -2.60 1.84
N PHE A 47 -4.74 -2.52 2.82
CA PHE A 47 -4.33 -1.26 3.43
C PHE A 47 -3.78 -0.26 2.40
N MET A 48 -2.88 -0.72 1.52
CA MET A 48 -2.30 0.16 0.50
C MET A 48 -3.33 0.67 -0.51
N VAL A 49 -4.24 -0.19 -0.96
CA VAL A 49 -5.32 0.19 -1.88
C VAL A 49 -6.23 1.25 -1.24
N ASP A 50 -6.59 1.08 0.03
CA ASP A 50 -7.37 2.08 0.76
C ASP A 50 -6.61 3.41 0.89
N LEU A 51 -5.33 3.37 1.24
CA LEU A 51 -4.52 4.57 1.41
C LEU A 51 -4.34 5.34 0.09
N ILE A 52 -4.06 4.64 -1.02
CA ILE A 52 -4.01 5.24 -2.36
C ILE A 52 -5.35 5.89 -2.70
N ALA A 53 -6.47 5.23 -2.41
CA ALA A 53 -7.80 5.76 -2.66
C ALA A 53 -8.16 6.97 -1.77
N ARG A 54 -7.48 7.17 -0.64
CA ARG A 54 -7.63 8.37 0.20
C ARG A 54 -6.76 9.53 -0.30
N LEU A 55 -5.54 9.23 -0.78
CA LEU A 55 -4.62 10.23 -1.32
C LEU A 55 -5.09 10.82 -2.68
N LYS A 56 -5.93 10.09 -3.43
CA LYS A 56 -6.48 10.53 -4.72
C LYS A 56 -7.78 11.34 -4.64
N ARG A 57 -8.34 11.55 -3.45
CA ARG A 57 -9.60 12.30 -3.27
C ARG A 57 -9.32 13.78 -3.14
#